data_AF-A0A2P9H6C0-F1
#
_entry.id   AF-A0A2P9H6C0-F1
#
_cell.length_a   1.000
_cell.length_b   1.000
_cell.length_c   1.000
_cell.angle_alpha   90.00
_cell.angle_beta   90.00
_cell.angle_gamma   90.00
#
_symmetry.space_group_name_H-M   'P 1'
#
loop_
_entity.id
_entity.type
_entity.pdbx_description
1 polymer ?
#
loop_
_entity_poly.entity_id
_entity_poly.type
_entity_poly.pdbx_seq_one_letter_code
_entity_poly.pdbx_strand_id
1 'polypeptide(L)' 'MFRSVSRLVRKFRAINAHYNTPRIGMSPAVRASLMVLRGYLLFLVALMLYKFVSLLG' A
#
# COMPACT_ATOMS: atom_id res chain seq x y z
N MET A 1 -22.11 10.20 9.60
CA MET A 1 -21.23 9.02 9.41
C MET A 1 -19.89 9.35 8.74
N PHE A 2 -19.84 10.13 7.64
CA PHE A 2 -18.61 10.46 6.89
C PHE A 2 -17.50 11.23 7.66
N ARG A 3 -17.82 11.92 8.76
CA ARG A 3 -16.85 12.73 9.53
C ARG A 3 -15.75 11.91 10.21
N SER A 4 -15.96 10.62 10.47
CA SER A 4 -14.93 9.78 11.11
C SER A 4 -13.90 9.30 10.09
N VAL A 5 -14.35 8.85 8.92
CA VAL A 5 -13.47 8.42 7.80
C VAL A 5 -12.59 9.56 7.35
N SER A 6 -13.12 10.78 7.19
CA SER A 6 -12.32 11.94 6.78
C SER A 6 -11.24 12.31 7.81
N ARG A 7 -11.52 12.19 9.11
CA ARG A 7 -10.52 12.40 10.18
C ARG A 7 -9.42 11.34 10.16
N LEU A 8 -9.78 10.08 9.91
CA LEU A 8 -8.82 8.98 9.80
C LEU A 8 -7.93 9.16 8.57
N VAL A 9 -8.50 9.43 7.39
CA VAL A 9 -7.76 9.71 6.15
C VAL A 9 -6.81 10.88 6.35
N ARG A 10 -7.23 11.94 7.05
CA ARG A 10 -6.39 13.11 7.34
C ARG A 10 -5.22 12.78 8.28
N LYS A 11 -5.45 11.94 9.30
CA LYS A 11 -4.39 11.41 10.17
C LYS A 11 -3.40 10.53 9.40
N PHE A 12 -3.88 9.58 8.60
CA PHE A 12 -3.02 8.74 7.76
C PHE A 12 -2.18 9.58 6.79
N ARG A 13 -2.79 10.60 6.17
CA ARG A 13 -2.07 11.52 5.29
C ARG A 13 -1.00 12.32 6.02
N ALA A 14 -1.29 12.81 7.24
CA ALA A 14 -0.32 13.53 8.06
C ALA A 14 0.86 12.64 8.49
N ILE A 15 0.58 11.40 8.87
CA ILE A 15 1.60 10.39 9.19
C ILE A 15 2.44 10.12 7.95
N ASN A 16 1.80 9.81 6.81
CA ASN A 16 2.52 9.52 5.57
C ASN A 16 3.40 10.70 5.15
N ALA A 17 2.92 11.94 5.27
CA ALA A 17 3.72 13.13 4.98
C ALA A 17 4.97 13.24 5.86
N HIS A 18 4.87 12.89 7.15
CA HIS A 18 6.00 12.92 8.08
C HIS A 18 7.07 11.86 7.76
N TYR A 19 6.66 10.67 7.31
CA TYR A 19 7.56 9.56 6.94
C TYR A 19 7.98 9.58 5.46
N ASN A 20 7.40 10.46 4.64
CA ASN A 20 7.70 10.54 3.21
C ASN A 20 9.10 11.10 2.92
N THR A 21 9.74 11.75 3.89
CA THR A 21 11.16 12.12 3.78
C THR A 21 12.02 10.90 4.10
N PRO A 22 12.66 10.26 3.09
CA PRO A 22 13.54 9.14 3.34
C PRO A 22 14.79 9.66 4.07
N ARG A 23 14.82 9.53 5.40
CA ARG A 23 15.99 9.90 6.21
C ARG A 23 17.18 8.94 6.03
N ILE A 24 16.95 7.80 5.39
CA ILE A 24 17.95 6.78 5.09
C ILE A 24 18.14 6.77 3.57
N GLY A 25 19.38 6.97 3.09
CA GLY A 25 19.70 6.89 1.68
C GLY A 25 19.33 5.51 1.13
N MET A 26 18.31 5.45 0.27
CA MET A 26 17.91 4.20 -0.36
C MET A 26 18.91 3.87 -1.47
N SER A 27 19.59 2.73 -1.34
CA SER A 27 20.36 2.21 -2.46
C SER A 27 19.41 1.88 -3.63
N PRO A 28 19.88 1.99 -4.89
CA PRO A 28 19.07 1.66 -6.05
C PRO A 28 18.48 0.24 -5.99
N ALA A 29 19.23 -0.71 -5.44
CA ALA A 29 18.79 -2.09 -5.23
C ALA A 29 17.61 -2.18 -4.24
N VAL A 30 17.68 -1.47 -3.10
CA VAL A 30 16.59 -1.46 -2.11
C VAL A 30 15.32 -0.86 -2.70
N ARG A 31 15.45 0.20 -3.51
CA ARG A 31 14.32 0.80 -4.23
C ARG A 31 13.67 -0.18 -5.21
N ALA A 32 14.48 -0.92 -5.97
CA ALA A 32 13.98 -1.94 -6.89
C ALA A 32 13.27 -3.09 -6.16
N SER A 33 13.87 -3.61 -5.07
CA SER A 33 13.25 -4.65 -4.23
C SER A 33 11.91 -4.19 -3.64
N LEU A 34 11.83 -2.94 -3.19
CA LEU A 34 10.58 -2.35 -2.70
C LEU A 34 9.51 -2.23 -3.81
N MET A 35 9.90 -1.91 -5.04
CA MET A 35 8.96 -1.89 -6.18
C MET A 35 8.44 -3.28 -6.51
N VAL A 36 9.33 -4.27 -6.59
CA VAL A 36 8.93 -5.67 -6.83
C VAL A 36 8.03 -6.19 -5.71
N LEU A 37 8.38 -5.92 -4.45
CA LEU A 37 7.57 -6.29 -3.30
C LEU A 37 6.17 -5.69 -3.38
N ARG A 38 6.06 -4.42 -3.74
CA ARG A 38 4.76 -3.76 -3.92
C ARG A 38 3.94 -4.41 -5.04
N GLY A 39 4.57 -4.72 -6.17
CA GLY A 39 3.92 -5.43 -7.27
C GLY A 39 3.44 -6.82 -6.86
N TYR A 40 4.27 -7.58 -6.15
CA TYR A 40 3.94 -8.90 -5.63
C TYR A 40 2.72 -8.87 -4.69
N LEU A 41 2.68 -7.91 -3.76
CA LEU A 41 1.55 -7.76 -2.85
C LEU A 41 0.25 -7.44 -3.61
N LEU A 42 0.30 -6.55 -4.60
CA LEU A 42 -0.88 -6.24 -5.43
C LEU A 42 -1.33 -7.46 -6.24
N PHE A 43 -0.39 -8.22 -6.79
CA PHE A 43 -0.67 -9.44 -7.52
C PHE A 43 -1.34 -10.51 -6.64
N LEU A 44 -0.85 -10.69 -5.41
CA LEU A 44 -1.49 -11.59 -4.44
C LEU A 44 -2.93 -11.18 -4.13
N VAL A 45 -3.18 -9.89 -3.89
CA VAL A 45 -4.55 -9.40 -3.64
C VAL A 45 -5.44 -9.64 -4.86
N ALA A 46 -4.95 -9.37 -6.08
CA ALA A 46 -5.68 -9.65 -7.31
C ALA A 46 -5.99 -11.14 -7.47
N LEU A 47 -5.03 -12.02 -7.17
CA LEU A 47 -5.24 -13.47 -7.18
C LEU A 47 -6.26 -13.92 -6.15
N MET A 48 -6.24 -13.36 -4.94
CA MET A 48 -7.23 -13.65 -3.91
C MET A 48 -8.63 -13.26 -4.38
N LEU A 49 -8.78 -12.06 -4.95
CA LEU A 49 -10.06 -11.59 -5.51
C LEU A 49 -10.51 -12.48 -6.67
N TYR A 50 -9.62 -12.79 -7.61
CA TYR A 50 -9.91 -13.69 -8.73
C TYR A 50 -10.38 -15.05 -8.26
N LYS A 51 -9.67 -15.67 -7.32
CA LYS A 51 -10.02 -16.97 -6.77
C LYS A 51 -11.36 -16.92 -6.03
N PHE A 52 -11.63 -15.84 -5.32
CA PHE A 52 -12.89 -15.63 -4.61
C PHE A 52 -14.06 -15.52 -5.60
N VAL A 53 -13.92 -14.70 -6.65
CA VAL A 53 -14.94 -14.56 -7.71
C VAL A 53 -15.16 -15.89 -8.44
N SER A 54 -14.08 -16.61 -8.77
CA SER A 54 -14.17 -17.92 -9.43
C SER A 54 -14.79 -19.02 -8.58
N LEU A 55 -14.76 -18.91 -7.24
CA LEU A 55 -15.37 -19.87 -6.32
C LEU A 55 -16.84 -19.58 -6.04
N LEU A 56 -17.25 -18.31 -6.15
CA LEU A 56 -18.62 -17.85 -5.91
C LEU A 56 -19.48 -17.77 -7.18
N GLY A 57 -18.84 -17.83 -8.36
CA GLY A 57 -19.50 -17.81 -9.67
C GLY A 57 -19.81 -19.19 -10.23
#